data_AF-A0A0M2LSY9-F1
#
_entry.id   AF-A0A0M2LSY9-F1
#
_cell.length_a   1.000
_cell.length_b   1.000
_cell.length_c   1.000
_cell.angle_alpha   90.00
_cell.angle_beta   90.00
_cell.angle_gamma   90.00
#
_symmetry.space_group_name_H-M   'P 1'
#
loop_
_entity.id
_entity.type
_entity.pdbx_description
1 polymer ?
#
loop_
_entity_poly.entity_id
_entity_poly.type
_entity_poly.pdbx_seq_one_letter_code
_entity_poly.pdbx_strand_id
1 'polypeptide(L)'
;MKRQEIEDMIFTNRPISQISQRYAISSHSLYRHIRNHAAPAMQEAFRASVQMSTASLVSRMMDVADSARRIRLNASSEAIALKAGAAELQTLTVLATRMGVDGDSTAQMAEDAMLLAGVVGKLARGNAAFGERLVEHLAEAGADQMASMLSAALTEPPESV
;
A
#
# COMPACT_ATOMS: atom_id res chain seq x y z
N MET A 1 5.30 -8.84 37.40
CA MET A 1 4.17 -9.50 36.71
C MET A 1 3.24 -8.50 36.00
N LYS A 2 2.68 -7.48 36.67
CA LYS A 2 1.74 -6.51 36.04
C LYS A 2 2.26 -5.76 34.81
N ARG A 3 3.58 -5.47 34.75
CA ARG A 3 4.18 -4.74 33.62
C ARG A 3 4.11 -5.53 32.30
N GLN A 4 4.51 -6.81 32.32
CA GLN A 4 4.50 -7.67 31.14
C GLN A 4 3.10 -7.79 30.55
N GLU A 5 2.09 -7.96 31.40
CA GLU A 5 0.70 -8.07 30.98
C GLU A 5 0.19 -6.78 30.30
N ILE A 6 0.60 -5.60 30.80
CA ILE A 6 0.30 -4.31 30.17
C ILE A 6 0.99 -4.21 28.80
N GLU A 7 2.26 -4.62 28.71
CA GLU A 7 3.02 -4.63 27.46
C GLU A 7 2.38 -5.58 26.43
N ASP A 8 1.97 -6.78 26.83
CA ASP A 8 1.27 -7.75 25.96
C ASP A 8 -0.07 -7.19 25.46
N MET A 9 -0.82 -6.47 26.31
CA MET A 9 -2.07 -5.80 25.90
C MET A 9 -1.81 -4.65 24.91
N ILE A 10 -0.70 -3.92 25.07
CA ILE A 10 -0.28 -2.88 24.12
C ILE A 10 0.09 -3.53 22.78
N PHE A 11 0.86 -4.62 22.80
CA PHE A 11 1.29 -5.32 21.58
C PHE A 11 0.15 -6.01 20.83
N THR A 12 -0.89 -6.44 21.54
CA THR A 12 -2.14 -6.96 20.95
C THR A 12 -3.13 -5.86 20.54
N ASN A 13 -2.69 -4.60 20.50
CA ASN A 13 -3.44 -3.43 20.05
C ASN A 13 -4.77 -3.22 20.80
N ARG A 14 -4.80 -3.49 22.10
CA ARG A 14 -5.97 -3.18 22.94
C ARG A 14 -6.09 -1.66 23.13
N PRO A 15 -7.32 -1.10 23.15
CA PRO A 15 -7.50 0.34 23.39
C PRO A 15 -6.88 0.81 24.71
N ILE A 16 -6.09 1.90 24.65
CA ILE A 16 -5.40 2.47 25.83
C ILE A 16 -6.37 2.82 26.96
N SER A 17 -7.59 3.26 26.64
CA SER A 17 -8.64 3.54 27.62
C SER A 17 -9.03 2.29 28.43
N GLN A 18 -9.12 1.12 27.80
CA GLN A 18 -9.43 -0.14 28.48
C GLN A 18 -8.28 -0.57 29.40
N ILE A 19 -7.03 -0.43 28.95
CA ILE A 19 -5.83 -0.73 29.75
C ILE A 19 -5.76 0.22 30.95
N SER A 20 -5.99 1.52 30.71
CA SER A 20 -6.00 2.55 31.75
C SER A 20 -7.00 2.24 32.85
N GLN A 21 -8.24 1.89 32.50
CA GLN A 21 -9.28 1.52 33.46
C GLN A 21 -8.94 0.24 34.22
N ARG A 22 -8.51 -0.83 33.51
CA ARG A 22 -8.22 -2.13 34.11
C ARG A 22 -7.09 -2.09 35.14
N TYR A 23 -6.04 -1.31 34.89
CA TYR A 23 -4.88 -1.24 35.77
C TYR A 23 -4.83 0.01 36.65
N ALA A 24 -5.85 0.87 36.58
CA ALA A 24 -5.91 2.17 37.27
C ALA A 24 -4.67 3.05 36.99
N ILE A 25 -4.18 3.06 35.74
CA ILE A 25 -3.04 3.86 35.29
C ILE A 25 -3.54 4.96 34.37
N SER A 26 -3.04 6.19 34.50
CA SER A 26 -3.45 7.28 33.61
C SER A 26 -3.06 6.98 32.15
N SER A 27 -3.93 7.34 31.20
CA SER A 27 -3.62 7.24 29.77
C SER A 27 -2.32 7.97 29.40
N HIS A 28 -2.05 9.11 30.04
CA HIS A 28 -0.83 9.88 29.83
C HIS A 28 0.43 9.08 30.20
N SER A 29 0.42 8.39 31.34
CA SER A 29 1.52 7.50 31.75
C SER A 29 1.72 6.34 30.77
N LEU A 30 0.64 5.76 30.25
CA LEU A 30 0.70 4.70 29.22
C LEU A 30 1.31 5.23 27.92
N TYR A 31 0.88 6.39 27.43
CA TYR A 31 1.46 7.00 26.22
C TYR A 31 2.94 7.32 26.40
N ARG A 32 3.34 7.85 27.56
CA ARG A 32 4.75 8.12 27.88
C ARG A 32 5.57 6.82 27.88
N HIS A 33 5.03 5.76 28.48
CA HIS A 33 5.67 4.44 28.50
C HIS A 33 5.82 3.86 27.08
N ILE A 34 4.77 3.94 26.26
CA ILE A 34 4.81 3.49 24.87
C ILE A 34 5.89 4.23 24.10
N ARG A 35 5.91 5.57 24.20
CA ARG A 35 6.88 6.41 23.48
C ARG A 35 8.32 6.12 23.89
N ASN A 36 8.59 5.99 25.19
CA ASN A 36 9.95 5.98 25.71
C ASN A 36 10.53 4.57 25.91
N HIS A 37 9.68 3.53 25.95
CA HIS A 37 10.12 2.17 26.24
C HIS A 37 9.60 1.16 25.22
N ALA A 38 8.28 1.06 25.03
CA ALA A 38 7.72 0.01 24.17
C ALA A 38 8.08 0.23 22.70
N ALA A 39 8.00 1.46 22.19
CA ALA A 39 8.30 1.78 20.80
C ALA A 39 9.80 1.57 20.45
N PRO A 40 10.77 2.03 21.26
CA PRO A 40 12.18 1.69 21.04
C PRO A 40 12.45 0.18 21.06
N ALA A 41 11.89 -0.54 22.04
CA ALA A 41 12.05 -1.99 22.14
C ALA A 41 11.44 -2.72 20.94
N MET A 42 10.27 -2.28 20.46
CA MET A 42 9.69 -2.79 19.22
C MET A 42 10.58 -2.50 18.02
N GLN A 43 11.10 -1.27 17.88
CA GLN A 43 11.99 -0.92 16.77
C GLN A 43 13.27 -1.76 16.79
N GLU A 44 13.83 -2.02 17.97
CA GLU A 44 15.01 -2.86 18.15
C GLU A 44 14.70 -4.33 17.86
N ALA A 45 13.58 -4.86 18.36
CA ALA A 45 13.10 -6.20 18.04
C ALA A 45 12.81 -6.35 16.54
N PHE A 46 12.21 -5.33 15.91
CA PHE A 46 12.04 -5.29 14.46
C PHE A 46 13.39 -5.33 13.76
N ARG A 47 14.34 -4.45 14.10
CA ARG A 47 15.70 -4.47 13.53
C ARG A 47 16.43 -5.80 13.75
N ALA A 48 16.27 -6.42 14.90
CA ALA A 48 16.86 -7.73 15.21
C ALA A 48 16.17 -8.87 14.43
N SER A 49 14.86 -8.75 14.18
CA SER A 49 14.08 -9.66 13.35
C SER A 49 14.24 -9.41 11.85
N VAL A 50 14.90 -8.31 11.45
CA VAL A 50 15.25 -7.96 10.06
C VAL A 50 16.41 -8.84 9.59
N GLN A 51 16.19 -10.16 9.62
CA GLN A 51 16.41 -10.99 8.43
C GLN A 51 15.17 -10.98 7.51
N MET A 52 14.09 -10.28 7.87
CA MET A 52 13.04 -9.95 6.91
C MET A 52 13.64 -9.17 5.73
N SER A 53 13.59 -9.77 4.54
CA SER A 53 14.01 -9.09 3.31
C SER A 53 13.19 -7.81 3.13
N THR A 54 13.81 -6.75 2.62
CA THR A 54 13.13 -5.51 2.25
C THR A 54 11.88 -5.78 1.39
N ALA A 55 11.95 -6.80 0.53
CA ALA A 55 10.82 -7.27 -0.28
C ALA A 55 9.61 -7.71 0.54
N SER A 56 9.81 -8.42 1.66
CA SER A 56 8.71 -8.85 2.55
C SER A 56 8.03 -7.67 3.25
N LEU A 57 8.81 -6.66 3.66
CA LEU A 57 8.24 -5.45 4.25
C LEU A 57 7.43 -4.64 3.22
N VAL A 58 7.97 -4.49 2.00
CA VAL A 58 7.25 -3.82 0.89
C VAL A 58 5.95 -4.56 0.57
N SER A 59 5.99 -5.89 0.44
CA SER A 59 4.79 -6.71 0.22
C SER A 59 3.72 -6.47 1.29
N ARG A 60 4.11 -6.48 2.57
CA ARG A 60 3.15 -6.23 3.67
C ARG A 60 2.56 -4.82 3.63
N MET A 61 3.34 -3.82 3.22
CA MET A 61 2.84 -2.45 3.07
C MET A 61 1.87 -2.34 1.89
N MET A 62 2.12 -3.06 0.78
CA MET A 62 1.18 -3.16 -0.33
C MET A 62 -0.15 -3.80 0.12
N ASP A 63 -0.09 -4.90 0.90
CA ASP A 63 -1.28 -5.55 1.44
C ASP A 63 -2.12 -4.60 2.32
N VAL A 64 -1.45 -3.75 3.11
CA VAL A 64 -2.10 -2.74 3.96
C VAL A 64 -2.74 -1.65 3.10
N ALA A 65 -2.05 -1.15 2.09
CA ALA A 65 -2.59 -0.15 1.17
C ALA A 65 -3.82 -0.69 0.42
N ASP A 66 -3.75 -1.92 -0.08
CA ASP A 66 -4.88 -2.59 -0.74
C ASP A 66 -6.06 -2.81 0.20
N SER A 67 -5.79 -3.21 1.45
CA SER A 67 -6.83 -3.37 2.46
C SER A 67 -7.51 -2.04 2.79
N ALA A 68 -6.73 -0.98 2.96
CA ALA A 68 -7.24 0.38 3.18
C ALA A 68 -8.08 0.86 1.99
N ARG A 69 -7.62 0.64 0.76
CA ARG A 69 -8.38 0.91 -0.47
C ARG A 69 -9.71 0.16 -0.49
N ARG A 70 -9.71 -1.15 -0.21
CA ARG A 70 -10.95 -1.95 -0.16
C ARG A 70 -11.91 -1.45 0.91
N ILE A 71 -11.42 -1.10 2.10
CA ILE A 71 -12.27 -0.52 3.17
C ILE A 71 -12.87 0.80 2.70
N ARG A 72 -12.08 1.67 2.06
CA ARG A 72 -12.56 2.95 1.53
C ARG A 72 -13.66 2.76 0.50
N LEU A 73 -13.46 1.85 -0.45
CA LEU A 73 -14.45 1.58 -1.52
C LEU A 73 -15.74 0.95 -1.01
N ASN A 74 -15.67 0.16 0.07
CA ASN A 74 -16.82 -0.53 0.66
C ASN A 74 -17.35 0.17 1.93
N ALA A 75 -16.91 1.39 2.23
CA ALA A 75 -17.26 2.07 3.46
C ALA A 75 -18.75 2.43 3.48
N SER A 76 -19.43 2.07 4.59
CA SER A 76 -20.84 2.41 4.81
C SER A 76 -21.06 3.86 5.22
N SER A 77 -20.00 4.62 5.50
CA SER A 77 -20.06 6.03 5.84
C SER A 77 -18.83 6.80 5.34
N GLU A 78 -19.04 8.07 5.04
CA GLU A 78 -17.99 8.99 4.58
C GLU A 78 -16.85 9.12 5.59
N ALA A 79 -17.16 9.13 6.89
CA ALA A 79 -16.16 9.21 7.95
C ALA A 79 -15.22 7.98 7.97
N ILE A 80 -15.73 6.79 7.64
CA ILE A 80 -14.92 5.57 7.51
C ILE A 80 -14.11 5.63 6.21
N ALA A 81 -14.72 6.08 5.12
CA ALA A 81 -14.04 6.24 3.83
C ALA A 81 -12.84 7.19 3.91
N LEU A 82 -13.00 8.33 4.59
CA LEU A 82 -11.94 9.32 4.80
C LEU A 82 -10.80 8.78 5.66
N LYS A 83 -11.11 8.05 6.74
CA LYS A 83 -10.08 7.43 7.59
C LYS A 83 -9.30 6.35 6.85
N ALA A 84 -10.00 5.53 6.07
CA ALA A 84 -9.36 4.51 5.25
C ALA A 84 -8.48 5.14 4.16
N GLY A 85 -8.95 6.21 3.51
CA GLY A 85 -8.15 6.98 2.55
C GLY A 85 -6.91 7.63 3.16
N ALA A 86 -7.02 8.17 4.38
CA ALA A 86 -5.87 8.72 5.09
C ALA A 86 -4.83 7.64 5.43
N ALA A 87 -5.27 6.45 5.84
CA ALA A 87 -4.39 5.31 6.09
C ALA A 87 -3.71 4.78 4.81
N GLU A 88 -4.46 4.71 3.71
CA GLU A 88 -3.95 4.37 2.37
C GLU A 88 -2.85 5.36 1.96
N LEU A 89 -3.14 6.65 2.00
CA LEU A 89 -2.20 7.72 1.62
C LEU A 89 -0.94 7.70 2.48
N GLN A 90 -1.10 7.59 3.81
CA GLN A 90 0.04 7.50 4.73
C GLN A 90 0.95 6.31 4.41
N THR A 91 0.37 5.14 4.10
CA THR A 91 1.13 3.93 3.77
C THR A 91 1.91 4.12 2.46
N LEU A 92 1.27 4.70 1.45
CA LEU A 92 1.90 5.00 0.16
C LEU A 92 3.02 6.03 0.30
N THR A 93 2.84 7.08 1.10
CA THR A 93 3.91 8.06 1.38
C THR A 93 5.11 7.40 2.04
N VAL A 94 4.89 6.55 3.05
CA VAL A 94 6.00 5.84 3.71
C VAL A 94 6.71 4.90 2.74
N LEU A 95 5.98 4.20 1.88
CA LEU A 95 6.57 3.38 0.81
C LEU A 95 7.43 4.21 -0.14
N ALA A 96 6.90 5.34 -0.62
CA ALA A 96 7.62 6.24 -1.54
C ALA A 96 8.92 6.75 -0.90
N THR A 97 8.85 7.28 0.33
CA THR A 97 10.05 7.75 1.04
C THR A 97 11.07 6.64 1.24
N ARG A 98 10.63 5.41 1.54
CA ARG A 98 11.53 4.27 1.77
C ARG A 98 12.18 3.72 0.51
N MET A 99 11.48 3.79 -0.62
CA MET A 99 12.03 3.38 -1.91
C MET A 99 12.94 4.45 -2.54
N GLY A 100 13.19 5.57 -1.86
CA GLY A 100 13.95 6.69 -2.41
C GLY A 100 13.22 7.36 -3.58
N VAL A 101 11.91 7.20 -3.61
CA VAL A 101 11.03 7.74 -4.63
C VAL A 101 10.73 9.17 -4.19
N ASP A 102 11.61 10.10 -4.59
CA ASP A 102 11.38 11.53 -4.43
C ASP A 102 10.15 11.90 -5.27
N GLY A 103 9.22 12.66 -4.69
CA GLY A 103 7.88 12.88 -5.26
C GLY A 103 7.87 13.41 -6.70
N ASP A 104 8.90 14.16 -7.08
CA ASP A 104 9.06 14.65 -8.46
C ASP A 104 9.41 13.53 -9.44
N SER A 105 10.24 12.55 -9.01
CA SER A 105 10.63 11.41 -9.84
C SER A 105 9.49 10.42 -10.05
N THR A 106 8.61 10.23 -9.06
CA THR A 106 7.48 9.28 -9.20
C THR A 106 6.39 9.83 -10.08
N ALA A 107 6.07 11.11 -9.91
CA ALA A 107 5.08 11.78 -10.75
C ALA A 107 5.56 11.73 -12.21
N GLN A 108 6.85 12.02 -12.44
CA GLN A 108 7.45 11.92 -13.76
C GLN A 108 7.44 10.48 -14.29
N MET A 109 7.84 9.48 -13.50
CA MET A 109 7.81 8.07 -13.93
C MET A 109 6.39 7.58 -14.23
N ALA A 110 5.39 8.03 -13.48
CA ALA A 110 4.00 7.70 -13.74
C ALA A 110 3.51 8.38 -15.05
N GLU A 111 3.87 9.64 -15.26
CA GLU A 111 3.58 10.37 -16.50
C GLU A 111 4.26 9.72 -17.71
N ASP A 112 5.54 9.37 -17.59
CA ASP A 112 6.31 8.69 -18.62
C ASP A 112 5.73 7.30 -18.91
N ALA A 113 5.32 6.55 -17.89
CA ALA A 113 4.67 5.25 -18.05
C ALA A 113 3.30 5.39 -18.75
N MET A 114 2.51 6.40 -18.42
CA MET A 114 1.24 6.69 -19.10
C MET A 114 1.46 7.09 -20.56
N LEU A 115 2.48 7.91 -20.83
CA LEU A 115 2.84 8.34 -22.19
C LEU A 115 3.31 7.14 -23.02
N LEU A 116 4.19 6.31 -22.45
CA LEU A 116 4.66 5.08 -23.08
C LEU A 116 3.48 4.13 -23.37
N ALA A 117 2.59 3.91 -22.40
CA ALA A 117 1.39 3.10 -22.60
C ALA A 117 0.50 3.65 -23.72
N GLY A 118 0.34 4.98 -23.80
CA GLY A 118 -0.40 5.64 -24.88
C GLY A 118 0.23 5.45 -26.26
N VAL A 119 1.56 5.58 -26.37
CA VAL A 119 2.31 5.35 -27.62
C VAL A 119 2.22 3.89 -28.04
N VAL A 120 2.46 2.96 -27.11
CA VAL A 120 2.40 1.52 -27.35
C VAL A 120 0.99 1.09 -27.77
N GLY A 121 -0.06 1.61 -27.12
CA GLY A 121 -1.45 1.34 -27.51
C GLY A 121 -1.83 1.89 -28.90
N LYS A 122 -1.27 3.03 -29.32
CA LYS A 122 -1.45 3.54 -30.69
C LYS A 122 -0.73 2.66 -31.71
N LEU A 123 0.50 2.22 -31.42
CA LEU A 123 1.26 1.31 -32.29
C LEU A 123 0.58 -0.06 -32.41
N ALA A 124 0.06 -0.60 -31.30
CA ALA A 124 -0.68 -1.86 -31.27
C ALA A 124 -1.94 -1.81 -32.14
N ARG A 125 -2.69 -0.70 -32.14
CA ARG A 125 -3.84 -0.52 -33.03
C ARG A 125 -3.46 -0.37 -34.50
N GLY A 126 -2.32 0.26 -34.79
CA GLY A 126 -1.81 0.38 -36.15
C GLY A 126 -1.19 -0.90 -36.73
N ASN A 127 -0.90 -1.90 -35.88
CA ASN A 127 -0.28 -3.15 -36.27
C ASN A 127 -0.82 -4.30 -35.39
N ALA A 128 -1.85 -4.99 -35.88
CA ALA A 128 -2.54 -6.06 -35.15
C ALA A 128 -1.59 -7.17 -34.66
N ALA A 129 -0.63 -7.60 -35.51
CA ALA A 129 0.33 -8.64 -35.15
C ALA A 129 1.26 -8.22 -34.00
N PHE A 130 1.60 -6.93 -33.89
CA PHE A 130 2.33 -6.41 -32.74
C PHE A 130 1.46 -6.35 -31.49
N GLY A 131 0.20 -5.90 -31.61
CA GLY A 131 -0.74 -5.83 -30.51
C GLY A 131 -1.02 -7.19 -29.87
N GLU A 132 -1.24 -8.23 -30.69
CA GLU A 132 -1.47 -9.60 -30.21
C GLU A 132 -0.27 -10.16 -29.44
N ARG A 133 0.95 -10.02 -29.98
CA ARG A 133 2.18 -10.45 -29.29
C ARG A 133 2.41 -9.70 -27.98
N LEU A 134 2.07 -8.42 -27.95
CA LEU A 134 2.20 -7.62 -26.74
C LEU A 134 1.22 -8.07 -25.65
N VAL A 135 -0.04 -8.40 -26.01
CA VAL A 135 -1.01 -8.99 -25.07
C VAL A 135 -0.50 -10.32 -24.52
N GLU A 136 0.03 -11.20 -25.37
CA GLU A 136 0.62 -12.47 -24.98
C GLU A 136 1.77 -12.28 -23.99
N HIS A 137 2.73 -11.40 -24.29
CA HIS A 137 3.86 -11.12 -23.40
C HIS A 137 3.43 -10.49 -22.07
N LEU A 138 2.40 -9.64 -22.07
CA LEU A 138 1.84 -9.07 -20.84
C LEU A 138 1.18 -10.16 -19.97
N ALA A 139 0.47 -11.11 -20.57
CA ALA A 139 -0.13 -12.23 -19.85
C ALA A 139 0.94 -13.18 -19.29
N GLU A 140 1.98 -13.50 -20.06
CA GLU A 140 3.11 -14.32 -19.59
C GLU A 140 3.87 -13.67 -18.43
N ALA A 141 3.95 -12.34 -18.41
CA ALA A 141 4.55 -11.58 -17.32
C ALA A 141 3.64 -11.43 -16.08
N GLY A 142 2.41 -11.97 -16.11
CA GLY A 142 1.43 -11.86 -15.03
C GLY A 142 0.74 -10.50 -14.93
N ALA A 143 0.81 -9.66 -15.97
CA ALA A 143 0.16 -8.36 -16.06
C ALA A 143 -1.27 -8.48 -16.64
N ASP A 144 -2.07 -9.42 -16.11
CA ASP A 144 -3.35 -9.85 -16.69
C ASP A 144 -4.36 -8.71 -16.92
N GLN A 145 -4.41 -7.72 -16.00
CA GLN A 145 -5.27 -6.55 -16.16
C GLN A 145 -4.88 -5.69 -17.36
N MET A 146 -3.58 -5.48 -17.57
CA MET A 146 -3.09 -4.67 -18.69
C MET A 146 -3.27 -5.42 -20.02
N ALA A 147 -3.01 -6.73 -20.03
CA ALA A 147 -3.28 -7.59 -21.18
C ALA A 147 -4.77 -7.54 -21.58
N SER A 148 -5.67 -7.63 -20.60
CA SER A 148 -7.13 -7.57 -20.81
C SER A 148 -7.57 -6.21 -21.36
N MET A 149 -7.08 -5.11 -20.79
CA MET A 149 -7.38 -3.75 -21.26
C MET A 149 -6.91 -3.51 -22.70
N LEU A 150 -5.70 -3.96 -23.03
CA LEU A 150 -5.15 -3.81 -24.37
C LEU A 150 -5.92 -4.66 -25.39
N SER A 151 -6.27 -5.89 -25.03
CA SER A 151 -7.09 -6.78 -25.88
C SER A 151 -8.46 -6.16 -26.19
N ALA A 152 -9.12 -5.56 -25.20
CA ALA A 152 -10.38 -4.83 -25.42
C ALA A 152 -10.20 -3.66 -26.40
N ALA A 153 -9.14 -2.84 -26.21
CA ALA A 153 -8.86 -1.69 -27.05
C ALA A 153 -8.45 -2.03 -28.50
N LEU A 154 -7.93 -3.24 -28.75
CA LEU A 154 -7.65 -3.75 -30.10
C LEU A 154 -8.90 -4.20 -30.84
N THR A 155 -9.98 -4.51 -30.10
CA THR A 155 -11.24 -5.02 -30.68
C THR A 155 -12.20 -3.88 -31.04
N GLU A 156 -12.01 -2.69 -30.47
CA GLU A 156 -12.80 -1.51 -30.80
C GLU A 156 -12.41 -0.94 -32.17
N PRO A 157 -13.37 -0.71 -33.09
CA PRO A 157 -13.09 -0.08 -34.38
C PRO A 157 -12.53 1.33 -34.16
N PRO A 158 -11.58 1.80 -35.00
CA PRO A 158 -11.01 3.13 -34.83
C PRO A 158 -12.12 4.18 -34.92
N GLU A 159 -12.27 4.98 -33.86
CA GLU A 159 -13.15 6.16 -33.89
C GLU A 159 -12.71 7.04 -35.05
N SER A 160 -13.61 7.22 -36.03
CA SER A 160 -13.40 8.11 -37.16
C SER A 160 -13.31 9.55 -36.66
N VAL A 161 -12.09 10.08 -36.59
CA VAL A 161 -11.81 11.51 -36.36
C VAL A 161 -12.15 12.31 -37.61
#